data_AF-A0A963DSE0-F1
#
_entry.id   AF-A0A963DSE0-F1
#
_cell.length_a   1.000
_cell.length_b   1.000
_cell.length_c   1.000
_cell.angle_alpha   90.00
_cell.angle_beta   90.00
_cell.angle_gamma   90.00
#
_symmetry.space_group_name_H-M   'P 1'
#
loop_
_entity.id
_entity.type
_entity.pdbx_description
1 polymer ?
#
loop_
_entity_poly.entity_id
_entity_poly.type
_entity_poly.pdbx_seq_one_letter_code
_entity_poly.pdbx_strand_id
1 'polypeptide(L)' 'FYRRLCSRMDKPKANTATAHKLARMVYFMLTRGEAFVDQGQQRYEELQRERSIAALKRRATALGFQINPIGAAA' A
#
# COMPACT_ATOMS: atom_id res chain seq x y z
N PHE A 1 5.26 3.01 2.17
CA PHE A 1 4.20 4.04 2.34
C PHE A 1 4.69 5.44 1.98
N TYR A 2 5.72 5.95 2.68
CA TYR A 2 6.30 7.28 2.46
C TYR A 2 6.63 7.60 0.98
N ARG A 3 7.34 6.71 0.26
CA ARG A 3 7.69 6.91 -1.16
C ARG A 3 6.50 7.25 -2.07
N ARG A 4 5.32 6.66 -1.79
CA ARG A 4 4.08 6.93 -2.55
C ARG A 4 3.43 8.26 -2.18
N LEU A 5 3.56 8.68 -0.93
CA LEU A 5 3.11 10.01 -0.53
C LEU A 5 3.99 11.06 -1.21
N CYS A 6 5.32 10.89 -1.22
CA CYS A 6 6.22 11.80 -1.92
C CYS A 6 5.95 11.89 -3.43
N SER A 7 5.43 10.83 -4.07
CA SER A 7 5.05 10.89 -5.48
C SER A 7 3.70 11.59 -5.73
N ARG A 8 2.91 11.86 -4.68
CA ARG A 8 1.58 12.47 -4.76
C ARG A 8 1.50 13.88 -4.14
N MET A 9 2.41 14.21 -3.21
CA MET A 9 2.40 15.46 -2.43
C MET A 9 3.81 15.84 -1.97
N ASP A 10 3.94 17.08 -1.49
CA ASP A 10 5.20 17.62 -0.97
C ASP A 10 5.75 16.82 0.21
N LYS A 11 7.09 16.79 0.32
CA LYS A 11 7.81 16.05 1.37
C LYS A 11 7.33 16.38 2.80
N PRO A 12 7.07 17.64 3.19
CA PRO A 12 6.60 17.95 4.53
C PRO A 12 5.24 17.29 4.85
N LYS A 13 4.30 17.32 3.90
CA LYS A 13 2.99 16.68 4.06
C LYS A 13 3.12 15.16 4.15
N ALA A 14 4.00 14.58 3.34
CA ALA A 14 4.30 13.15 3.39
C ALA A 14 4.91 12.71 4.74
N ASN A 15 5.77 13.55 5.34
CA ASN A 15 6.35 13.32 6.66
C ASN A 15 5.28 13.30 7.74
N THR A 16 4.42 14.33 7.80
CA THR A 16 3.33 14.41 8.80
C THR A 16 2.37 13.22 8.69
N ALA A 17 1.98 12.84 7.47
CA ALA A 17 1.11 11.68 7.27
C ALA A 17 1.78 10.36 7.70
N THR A 18 3.09 10.22 7.47
CA THR A 18 3.86 9.05 7.92
C THR A 18 3.99 9.01 9.44
N ALA A 19 4.30 10.14 10.07
CA ALA A 19 4.35 10.26 11.54
C ALA A 19 3.01 9.92 12.18
N HIS A 20 1.90 10.44 11.64
CA HIS A 20 0.55 10.13 12.13
C HIS A 20 0.24 8.63 12.03
N LYS A 21 0.65 7.98 10.94
CA LYS A 21 0.48 6.53 10.78
C LYS A 21 1.26 5.75 11.86
N LEU A 22 2.51 6.14 12.14
CA LEU A 22 3.34 5.53 13.19
C LEU A 22 2.71 5.75 14.58
N ALA A 23 2.32 6.98 14.88
CA ALA A 23 1.69 7.33 16.16
C ALA A 23 0.41 6.53 16.42
N ARG A 24 -0.42 6.30 15.39
CA ARG A 24 -1.62 5.46 15.53
C ARG A 24 -1.29 4.00 15.84
N MET A 25 -0.25 3.44 15.24
CA MET A 25 0.17 2.07 15.55
C MET A 25 0.59 1.97 17.02
N VAL A 26 1.45 2.89 17.48
CA VAL A 26 1.88 2.93 18.90
C VAL A 26 0.69 3.15 19.83
N TYR A 27 -0.23 4.05 19.48
CA TYR A 27 -1.44 4.30 20.26
C TYR A 27 -2.28 3.03 20.44
N PHE A 28 -2.52 2.27 19.37
CA PHE A 28 -3.29 1.03 19.47
C PHE A 28 -2.54 -0.07 20.23
N MET A 29 -1.22 -0.16 20.07
CA MET A 29 -0.39 -1.06 20.87
C MET A 29 -0.53 -0.77 22.37
N LEU A 30 -0.43 0.51 22.76
CA LEU A 30 -0.47 0.92 24.17
C LEU A 30 -1.89 0.89 24.76
N THR A 31 -2.90 1.29 23.98
CA THR A 31 -4.26 1.49 24.50
C THR A 31 -5.10 0.22 24.43
N ARG A 32 -4.88 -0.62 23.40
CA ARG A 32 -5.69 -1.82 23.15
C ARG A 32 -4.94 -3.12 23.38
N GLY A 33 -3.64 -3.06 23.67
CA GLY A 33 -2.79 -4.25 23.80
C GLY A 33 -2.64 -5.02 22.48
N GLU A 34 -2.92 -4.38 21.34
CA GLU A 34 -2.73 -5.01 20.04
C GLU A 34 -1.24 -5.26 19.82
N ALA A 35 -0.85 -6.53 19.75
CA ALA A 35 0.53 -6.90 19.44
C ALA A 35 0.89 -6.34 18.05
N PHE A 36 1.99 -5.59 17.96
CA PHE A 36 2.54 -5.21 16.68
C PHE A 36 3.14 -6.45 16.02
N VAL A 37 2.37 -7.02 15.10
CA VAL A 37 2.87 -8.04 14.18
C VAL A 37 3.54 -7.29 13.05
N ASP A 38 4.87 -7.31 13.00
CA ASP A 38 5.59 -6.87 11.81
C ASP A 38 5.24 -7.83 10.68
N GLN A 39 4.29 -7.43 9.86
CA GLN A 39 3.92 -8.19 8.68
C GLN A 39 5.00 -8.09 7.58
N GLY A 40 6.11 -7.42 7.87
CA GLY A 40 7.25 -7.26 7.01
C GLY A 40 6.96 -6.29 5.86
N GLN A 41 8.04 -5.82 5.26
CA GLN A 41 7.98 -5.04 4.03
C GLN A 41 7.34 -5.85 2.88
N GLN A 42 7.60 -7.16 2.82
CA GLN A 42 7.16 -8.06 1.75
C GLN A 42 5.64 -8.11 1.60
N ARG A 43 4.89 -8.35 2.69
CA ARG A 43 3.42 -8.38 2.64
C ARG A 43 2.82 -7.04 2.19
N TYR A 44 3.43 -5.93 2.59
CA TYR A 44 3.01 -4.61 2.14
C TYR A 44 3.23 -4.44 0.63
N GLU A 45 4.35 -4.94 0.11
CA GLU A 45 4.68 -4.91 -1.31
C GLU A 45 3.75 -5.81 -2.14
N GLU A 46 3.42 -7.00 -1.64
CA GLU A 46 2.44 -7.91 -2.24
C GLU A 46 1.06 -7.28 -2.35
N LEU A 47 0.51 -6.78 -1.23
CA LEU A 47 -0.78 -6.07 -1.23
C LEU A 47 -0.77 -4.87 -2.16
N GLN A 48 0.38 -4.20 -2.28
CA GLN A 48 0.50 -3.09 -3.21
C GLN A 48 0.51 -3.55 -4.66
N ARG A 49 1.20 -4.65 -4.97
CA ARG A 49 1.22 -5.26 -6.30
C ARG A 49 -0.18 -5.68 -6.71
N GLU A 50 -0.93 -6.34 -5.82
CA GLU A 50 -2.31 -6.73 -6.05
C GLU A 50 -3.21 -5.53 -6.34
N ARG A 51 -3.08 -4.43 -5.56
CA ARG A 51 -3.83 -3.19 -5.80
C ARG A 51 -3.51 -2.58 -7.16
N SER A 52 -2.24 -2.60 -7.58
CA SER A 52 -1.83 -2.12 -8.90
C SER A 52 -2.44 -2.97 -10.01
N ILE A 53 -2.44 -4.31 -9.86
CA ILE A 53 -3.07 -5.24 -10.82
C ILE A 53 -4.59 -4.99 -10.89
N ALA A 54 -5.25 -4.83 -9.75
CA ALA A 54 -6.68 -4.54 -9.69
C ALA A 54 -7.01 -3.19 -10.37
N ALA A 55 -6.22 -2.15 -10.12
CA ALA A 55 -6.39 -0.86 -10.79
C ALA A 55 -6.17 -0.96 -12.31
N LEU A 56 -5.18 -1.75 -12.74
CA LEU A 56 -4.90 -2.01 -14.14
C LEU A 56 -6.06 -2.74 -14.83
N LYS A 57 -6.59 -3.80 -14.22
CA LYS A 57 -7.77 -4.53 -14.72
C LYS A 57 -8.98 -3.59 -14.87
N ARG A 58 -9.26 -2.76 -13.85
CA ARG A 58 -10.36 -1.77 -13.92
C ARG A 58 -10.21 -0.76 -15.05
N ARG A 59 -8.99 -0.30 -15.31
CA ARG A 59 -8.71 0.63 -16.43
C ARG A 59 -8.94 -0.06 -17.77
N ALA A 60 -8.52 -1.31 -17.91
CA ALA A 60 -8.76 -2.07 -19.13
C ALA A 60 -10.26 -2.33 -19.37
N THR A 61 -11.00 -2.72 -18.35
CA THR A 61 -12.46 -2.94 -18.47
C THR A 61 -13.18 -1.66 -18.89
N ALA A 62 -12.76 -0.50 -18.39
CA ALA A 62 -13.33 0.79 -18.79
C ALA A 62 -13.04 1.14 -20.27
N LEU A 63 -12.01 0.55 -20.86
CA LEU A 63 -11.63 0.72 -22.27
C LEU A 63 -12.12 -0.44 -23.15
N GLY A 64 -12.92 -1.37 -22.63
CA GLY A 64 -13.40 -2.54 -23.38
C GLY A 64 -12.38 -3.67 -23.56
N PHE A 65 -11.26 -3.63 -22.82
CA PHE A 65 -10.21 -4.65 -22.88
C PHE A 65 -10.21 -5.55 -21.64
N GLN A 66 -9.78 -6.80 -21.82
CA GLN A 66 -9.55 -7.75 -20.73
C GLN A 66 -8.05 -8.02 -20.57
N ILE A 67 -7.51 -7.81 -19.36
CA ILE A 67 -6.10 -8.08 -19.06
C ILE A 67 -5.99 -9.43 -18.35
N ASN A 68 -5.30 -10.35 -19.01
CA ASN A 68 -4.92 -11.65 -18.46
C ASN A 68 -3.41 -11.66 -18.19
N PRO A 69 -2.96 -12.25 -17.07
CA PRO A 69 -1.53 -12.46 -16.85
C PRO A 69 -0.98 -13.35 -17.97
N ILE A 70 0.07 -12.90 -18.62
CA ILE A 70 0.90 -13.77 -19.45
C ILE A 70 1.57 -14.70 -18.42
N GLY A 71 1.39 -16.02 -18.58
CA GLY A 71 1.68 -17.03 -17.56
C GLY A 71 2.97 -16.79 -16.78
N ALA A 72 2.97 -17.13 -15.49
CA ALA A 72 4.10 -16.98 -14.60
C ALA A 72 5.38 -17.49 -15.29
N ALA A 73 6.31 -16.59 -15.62
CA ALA A 73 7.64 -16.99 -16.03
C ALA A 73 8.22 -17.78 -14.85
N ALA A 74 8.36 -19.09 -15.06
CA ALA A 74 9.12 -19.98 -14.20
C ALA A 74 10.61 -19.61 -14.22
#